data_AF-A0A929DB00-F1
#
_entry.id   AF-A0A929DB00-F1
#
_cell.length_a   1.000
_cell.length_b   1.000
_cell.length_c   1.000
_cell.angle_alpha   90.00
_cell.angle_beta   90.00
_cell.angle_gamma   90.00
#
_symmetry.space_group_name_H-M   'P 1'
#
loop_
_entity.id
_entity.type
_entity.pdbx_description
1 polymer ?
#
loop_
_entity_poly.entity_id
_entity_poly.type
_entity_poly.pdbx_seq_one_letter_code
_entity_poly.pdbx_strand_id
1 'polypeptide(L)'
;MGEESKFWSNLVTHIATSGGLISAAFIENVREPGSRQRGVKPASFALPWAEAPKSPAALEETIATAWELLLERWDAVRADLPMMDVSQVRSRWLLPLFQLLDFDPVYLRGDTVLDEAGKLRYPLSHRGWDGKDVPVIHTVTPSQDMDGRMAAGRGIKAKSPHDMLQAFLNASPADLWAVLTNGIQLRLLRDYHHTFTKGYVQFDLESIFETRNYGDFRALYRLCHASRFIPFPPGGG
;
A
#
# COMPACT_ATOMS: atom_id res chain seq x y z
N MET A 1 -3.72 -32.70 28.10
CA MET A 1 -2.73 -31.60 28.16
C MET A 1 -2.29 -31.18 26.75
N GLY A 2 -3.24 -30.90 25.84
CA GLY A 2 -2.95 -30.72 24.41
C GLY A 2 -3.90 -29.79 23.65
N GLU A 3 -4.80 -29.08 24.34
CA GLU A 3 -5.74 -28.15 23.70
C GLU A 3 -5.47 -26.67 24.02
N GLU A 4 -4.78 -26.34 25.12
CA GLU A 4 -4.48 -24.95 25.50
C GLU A 4 -3.35 -24.30 24.67
N SER A 5 -2.50 -25.09 24.02
CA SER A 5 -1.37 -24.58 23.23
C SER A 5 -1.80 -24.00 21.86
N LYS A 6 -3.00 -24.34 21.36
CA LYS A 6 -3.55 -23.79 20.11
C LYS A 6 -4.24 -22.42 20.29
N PHE A 7 -4.45 -21.97 21.52
CA PHE A 7 -5.13 -20.71 21.82
C PHE A 7 -4.21 -19.49 21.95
N TRP A 8 -2.88 -19.68 21.90
CA TRP A 8 -1.89 -18.60 22.05
C TRP A 8 -1.01 -18.34 20.83
N SER A 9 -1.28 -18.94 19.67
CA SER A 9 -0.75 -18.43 18.40
C SER A 9 -1.67 -17.36 17.82
N ASN A 10 -2.05 -16.36 18.61
CA ASN A 10 -2.32 -15.05 18.01
C ASN A 10 -0.96 -14.58 17.48
N LEU A 11 -0.60 -15.00 16.27
CA LEU A 11 0.49 -14.40 15.52
C LEU A 11 0.14 -12.91 15.45
N VAL A 12 0.85 -12.11 16.26
CA VAL A 12 0.73 -10.66 16.28
C VAL A 12 0.74 -10.19 14.83
N THR A 13 -0.40 -9.66 14.36
CA THR A 13 -0.46 -9.11 13.02
C THR A 13 0.23 -7.75 13.03
N HIS A 14 1.07 -7.53 12.03
CA HIS A 14 1.74 -6.26 11.76
C HIS A 14 0.90 -5.36 10.83
N ILE A 15 -0.42 -5.57 10.84
CA ILE A 15 -1.39 -4.87 10.02
C ILE A 15 -2.41 -4.17 10.93
N ALA A 16 -2.49 -2.86 10.83
CA ALA A 16 -3.46 -2.04 11.55
C ALA A 16 -4.56 -1.55 10.61
N THR A 17 -5.79 -1.49 11.10
CA THR A 17 -6.94 -0.93 10.37
C THR A 17 -7.56 0.21 11.16
N SER A 18 -8.01 1.25 10.47
CA SER A 18 -8.68 2.40 11.06
C SER A 18 -9.79 2.92 10.15
N GLY A 19 -10.83 3.51 10.74
CA GLY A 19 -11.96 4.08 10.00
C GLY A 19 -12.82 3.05 9.25
N GLY A 20 -12.72 1.76 9.59
CA GLY A 20 -13.62 0.74 9.07
C GLY A 20 -13.53 0.46 7.56
N LEU A 21 -12.47 0.92 6.87
CA LEU A 21 -12.25 0.63 5.44
C LEU A 21 -12.19 -0.88 5.17
N ILE A 22 -11.45 -1.60 6.03
CA ILE A 22 -11.32 -3.05 6.04
C ILE A 22 -11.30 -3.49 7.50
N SER A 23 -12.04 -4.54 7.84
CA SER A 23 -12.10 -5.04 9.22
C SER A 23 -10.88 -5.90 9.56
N ALA A 24 -10.49 -5.92 10.83
CA ALA A 24 -9.43 -6.82 11.32
C ALA A 24 -9.74 -8.30 11.01
N ALA A 25 -11.00 -8.72 11.15
CA ALA A 25 -11.42 -10.09 10.80
C ALA A 25 -11.21 -10.41 9.31
N PHE A 26 -11.40 -9.43 8.42
CA PHE A 26 -11.09 -9.61 7.01
C PHE A 26 -9.59 -9.72 6.76
N ILE A 27 -8.77 -8.90 7.45
CA ILE A 27 -7.30 -9.01 7.40
C ILE A 27 -6.87 -10.41 7.80
N GLU A 28 -7.32 -10.91 8.95
CA GLU A 28 -7.03 -12.28 9.41
C GLU A 28 -7.39 -13.31 8.34
N ASN A 29 -8.54 -13.15 7.70
CA ASN A 29 -8.97 -14.08 6.67
C ASN A 29 -8.09 -14.05 5.40
N VAL A 30 -7.55 -12.90 4.98
CA VAL A 30 -6.73 -12.81 3.76
C VAL A 30 -5.26 -13.15 3.99
N ARG A 31 -4.80 -13.21 5.24
CA ARG A 31 -3.47 -13.77 5.62
C ARG A 31 -3.39 -15.27 5.38
N GLU A 32 -4.52 -15.96 5.46
CA GLU A 32 -4.59 -17.41 5.36
C GLU A 32 -4.41 -17.91 3.91
N PRO A 33 -3.59 -18.95 3.67
CA PRO A 33 -3.47 -19.55 2.34
C PRO A 33 -4.83 -20.06 1.84
N GLY A 34 -5.62 -20.65 2.74
CA GLY A 34 -6.94 -21.23 2.45
C GLY A 34 -8.10 -20.23 2.37
N SER A 35 -7.81 -18.93 2.31
CA SER A 35 -8.84 -17.89 2.19
C SER A 35 -9.76 -18.12 0.99
N ARG A 36 -11.07 -17.94 1.18
CA ARG A 36 -12.10 -18.18 0.15
C ARG A 36 -12.71 -16.89 -0.40
N GLN A 37 -12.17 -15.72 -0.02
CA GLN A 37 -12.67 -14.45 -0.52
C GLN A 37 -12.56 -14.37 -2.04
N ARG A 38 -13.56 -13.76 -2.70
CA ARG A 38 -13.52 -13.57 -4.16
C ARG A 38 -12.26 -12.83 -4.61
N GLY A 39 -11.84 -11.83 -3.83
CA GLY A 39 -10.66 -11.00 -4.09
C GLY A 39 -9.31 -11.72 -4.00
N VAL A 40 -9.23 -12.93 -3.43
CA VAL A 40 -7.97 -13.71 -3.35
C VAL A 40 -7.89 -14.82 -4.39
N LYS A 41 -8.91 -15.00 -5.23
CA LYS A 41 -8.89 -16.01 -6.30
C LYS A 41 -7.96 -15.55 -7.43
N PRO A 42 -7.27 -16.46 -8.14
CA PRO A 42 -6.32 -16.08 -9.18
C PRO A 42 -6.87 -15.08 -10.22
N ALA A 43 -8.10 -15.29 -10.69
CA ALA A 43 -8.75 -14.40 -11.67
C ALA A 43 -8.89 -12.93 -11.20
N SER A 44 -8.90 -12.65 -9.89
CA SER A 44 -8.95 -11.27 -9.40
C SER A 44 -7.64 -10.50 -9.62
N PHE A 45 -6.55 -11.20 -9.93
CA PHE A 45 -5.23 -10.61 -10.18
C PHE A 45 -4.98 -10.27 -11.65
N ALA A 46 -5.98 -10.43 -12.52
CA ALA A 46 -5.89 -10.00 -13.92
C ALA A 46 -5.63 -8.49 -14.02
N LEU A 47 -4.76 -8.13 -14.95
CA LEU A 47 -4.43 -6.75 -15.29
C LEU A 47 -4.57 -6.54 -16.81
N PRO A 48 -4.77 -5.30 -17.29
CA PRO A 48 -4.78 -5.03 -18.72
C PRO A 48 -3.47 -5.40 -19.44
N TRP A 49 -2.35 -5.43 -18.70
CA TRP A 49 -1.01 -5.72 -19.21
C TRP A 49 -0.41 -7.05 -18.69
N ALA A 50 -1.12 -7.79 -17.84
CA ALA A 50 -0.64 -9.07 -17.29
C ALA A 50 -1.79 -10.06 -17.08
N GLU A 51 -1.57 -11.30 -17.49
CA GLU A 51 -2.54 -12.38 -17.28
C GLU A 51 -2.65 -12.76 -15.80
N ALA A 52 -3.87 -13.10 -15.36
CA ALA A 52 -4.06 -13.67 -14.03
C ALA A 52 -3.33 -15.02 -13.89
N PRO A 53 -2.87 -15.39 -12.67
CA PRO A 53 -2.36 -16.73 -12.42
C PRO A 53 -3.41 -17.80 -12.76
N LYS A 54 -2.95 -18.94 -13.29
CA LYS A 54 -3.85 -19.97 -13.85
C LYS A 54 -4.53 -20.84 -12.79
N SER A 55 -4.01 -20.87 -11.57
CA SER A 55 -4.52 -21.69 -10.48
C SER A 55 -4.17 -21.08 -9.11
N PRO A 56 -4.84 -21.52 -8.02
CA PRO A 56 -4.47 -21.10 -6.67
C PRO A 56 -3.01 -21.42 -6.32
N ALA A 57 -2.49 -22.57 -6.79
CA ALA A 57 -1.10 -22.94 -6.59
C ALA A 57 -0.13 -21.98 -7.32
N ALA A 58 -0.44 -21.60 -8.56
CA ALA A 58 0.37 -20.64 -9.32
C ALA A 58 0.35 -19.24 -8.69
N LEU A 59 -0.80 -18.81 -8.13
CA LEU A 59 -0.87 -17.56 -7.38
C LEU A 59 0.00 -17.62 -6.11
N GLU A 60 -0.10 -18.69 -5.31
CA GLU A 60 0.72 -18.84 -4.11
C GLU A 60 2.22 -18.94 -4.43
N GLU A 61 2.60 -19.58 -5.54
CA GLU A 61 3.98 -19.59 -6.04
C GLU A 61 4.46 -18.18 -6.40
N THR A 62 3.62 -17.39 -7.08
CA THR A 62 3.92 -15.98 -7.41
C THR A 62 4.15 -15.15 -6.15
N ILE A 63 3.28 -15.30 -5.14
CA ILE A 63 3.41 -14.61 -3.84
C ILE A 63 4.70 -15.05 -3.13
N ALA A 64 5.01 -16.36 -3.13
CA ALA A 64 6.22 -16.89 -2.52
C ALA A 64 7.49 -16.35 -3.21
N THR A 65 7.51 -16.29 -4.54
CA THR A 65 8.62 -15.69 -5.29
C THR A 65 8.79 -14.21 -4.95
N ALA A 66 7.71 -13.43 -4.92
CA ALA A 66 7.77 -12.02 -4.53
C ALA A 66 8.30 -11.82 -3.10
N TRP A 67 7.91 -12.72 -2.19
CA TRP A 67 8.40 -12.73 -0.80
C TRP A 67 9.90 -12.94 -0.71
N GLU A 68 10.44 -13.98 -1.35
CA GLU A 68 11.88 -14.27 -1.31
C GLU A 68 12.71 -13.12 -1.91
N LEU A 69 12.27 -12.57 -3.04
CA LEU A 69 12.93 -11.43 -3.68
C LEU A 69 12.91 -10.16 -2.81
N LEU A 70 11.82 -9.93 -2.08
CA LEU A 70 11.71 -8.78 -1.17
C LEU A 70 12.42 -8.98 0.15
N LEU A 71 12.50 -10.21 0.65
CA LEU A 71 13.33 -10.54 1.82
C LEU A 71 14.81 -10.26 1.54
N GLU A 72 15.34 -10.78 0.42
CA GLU A 72 16.73 -10.53 0.02
C GLU A 72 16.99 -9.01 -0.08
N ARG A 73 16.06 -8.29 -0.69
CA ARG A 73 16.18 -6.84 -0.84
C ARG A 73 16.07 -6.10 0.49
N TRP A 74 15.17 -6.50 1.39
CA TRP A 74 15.04 -5.93 2.73
C TRP A 74 16.34 -6.08 3.50
N ASP A 75 16.91 -7.28 3.53
CA ASP A 75 18.18 -7.57 4.20
C ASP A 75 19.33 -6.71 3.64
N ALA A 76 19.30 -6.37 2.35
CA ALA A 76 20.28 -5.50 1.71
C ALA A 76 20.13 -3.99 2.02
N VAL A 77 18.98 -3.52 2.51
CA VAL A 77 18.70 -2.09 2.73
C VAL A 77 18.41 -1.72 4.18
N ARG A 78 17.94 -2.65 5.02
CA ARG A 78 17.44 -2.41 6.38
C ARG A 78 18.39 -1.59 7.28
N ALA A 79 19.70 -1.85 7.19
CA ALA A 79 20.68 -1.18 8.04
C ALA A 79 20.85 0.31 7.69
N ASP A 80 20.73 0.65 6.41
CA ASP A 80 20.90 2.02 5.91
C ASP A 80 19.56 2.78 5.84
N LEU A 81 18.43 2.05 5.82
CA LEU A 81 17.10 2.59 5.52
C LEU A 81 16.75 3.84 6.35
N PRO A 82 16.99 3.90 7.68
CA PRO A 82 16.67 5.09 8.48
C PRO A 82 17.40 6.38 8.04
N MET A 83 18.56 6.22 7.37
CA MET A 83 19.41 7.33 6.93
C MET A 83 19.21 7.68 5.46
N MET A 84 18.40 6.92 4.72
CA MET A 84 18.16 7.15 3.30
C MET A 84 17.38 8.43 3.05
N ASP A 85 17.76 9.16 2.02
CA ASP A 85 16.88 10.19 1.46
C ASP A 85 15.71 9.57 0.67
N VAL A 86 14.75 10.41 0.27
CA VAL A 86 13.55 9.96 -0.45
C VAL A 86 13.85 9.34 -1.83
N SER A 87 14.99 9.66 -2.44
CA SER A 87 15.41 9.11 -3.73
C SER A 87 16.02 7.72 -3.56
N GLN A 88 16.82 7.54 -2.51
CA GLN A 88 17.47 6.29 -2.15
C GLN A 88 16.44 5.24 -1.71
N VAL A 89 15.55 5.55 -0.76
CA VAL A 89 14.51 4.60 -0.32
C VAL A 89 13.59 4.20 -1.49
N ARG A 90 13.32 5.14 -2.40
CA ARG A 90 12.51 4.89 -3.58
C ARG A 90 13.18 3.91 -4.54
N SER A 91 14.40 4.19 -4.96
CA SER A 91 15.08 3.38 -5.98
C SER A 91 15.56 2.03 -5.44
N ARG A 92 16.04 1.97 -4.19
CA ARG A 92 16.62 0.76 -3.61
C ARG A 92 15.58 -0.19 -3.03
N TRP A 93 14.46 0.33 -2.52
CA TRP A 93 13.44 -0.43 -1.78
C TRP A 93 12.06 -0.38 -2.42
N LEU A 94 11.45 0.82 -2.53
CA LEU A 94 10.02 0.94 -2.83
C LEU A 94 9.65 0.64 -4.29
N LEU A 95 10.40 1.12 -5.29
CA LEU A 95 10.11 0.80 -6.69
C LEU A 95 10.17 -0.72 -6.95
N PRO A 96 11.19 -1.45 -6.48
CA PRO A 96 11.19 -2.92 -6.55
C PRO A 96 9.98 -3.57 -5.86
N LEU A 97 9.58 -3.07 -4.67
CA LEU A 97 8.38 -3.54 -3.97
C LEU A 97 7.13 -3.34 -4.82
N PHE A 98 6.95 -2.16 -5.41
CA PHE A 98 5.80 -1.86 -6.25
C PHE A 98 5.80 -2.66 -7.55
N GLN A 99 6.96 -2.88 -8.17
CA GLN A 99 7.09 -3.72 -9.37
C GLN A 99 6.67 -5.17 -9.09
N LEU A 100 7.03 -5.73 -7.93
CA LEU A 100 6.58 -7.07 -7.52
C LEU A 100 5.10 -7.14 -7.11
N LEU A 101 4.45 -5.99 -6.95
CA LEU A 101 3.00 -5.86 -6.79
C LEU A 101 2.29 -5.48 -8.11
N ASP A 102 2.98 -5.65 -9.24
CA ASP A 102 2.55 -5.37 -10.63
C ASP A 102 2.18 -3.89 -10.91
N PHE A 103 2.70 -2.95 -10.12
CA PHE A 103 2.68 -1.54 -10.50
C PHE A 103 3.77 -1.23 -11.53
N ASP A 104 3.56 -0.15 -12.29
CA ASP A 104 4.56 0.47 -13.16
C ASP A 104 4.72 1.96 -12.82
N PRO A 105 5.33 2.32 -11.67
CA PRO A 105 5.19 3.68 -11.12
C PRO A 105 5.72 4.79 -12.04
N VAL A 106 4.86 5.76 -12.35
CA VAL A 106 5.20 6.91 -13.22
C VAL A 106 5.48 8.14 -12.36
N TYR A 107 6.72 8.65 -12.41
CA TYR A 107 7.15 9.79 -11.60
C TYR A 107 6.49 11.12 -12.01
N LEU A 108 5.93 11.83 -11.03
CA LEU A 108 5.34 13.14 -11.21
C LEU A 108 6.40 14.23 -10.97
N ARG A 109 6.76 14.93 -12.05
CA ARG A 109 7.83 15.96 -12.00
C ARG A 109 7.44 17.24 -11.26
N GLY A 110 6.16 17.44 -10.95
CA GLY A 110 5.66 18.65 -10.30
C GLY A 110 4.40 18.39 -9.48
N ASP A 111 3.93 19.44 -8.81
CA ASP A 111 2.69 19.37 -8.02
C ASP A 111 1.50 18.97 -8.91
N THR A 112 0.67 18.06 -8.42
CA THR A 112 -0.66 17.80 -8.99
C THR A 112 -1.58 18.95 -8.61
N VAL A 113 -2.24 19.55 -9.60
CA VAL A 113 -3.12 20.71 -9.43
C VAL A 113 -4.56 20.28 -9.74
N LEU A 114 -5.48 20.49 -8.80
CA LEU A 114 -6.89 20.07 -8.93
C LEU A 114 -7.86 21.20 -9.29
N ASP A 115 -7.45 22.47 -9.19
CA ASP A 115 -8.29 23.63 -9.49
C ASP A 115 -7.69 24.52 -10.58
N GLU A 116 -8.56 25.18 -11.36
CA GLU A 116 -8.13 26.10 -12.42
C GLU A 116 -7.32 27.30 -11.88
N ALA A 117 -7.62 27.72 -10.64
CA ALA A 117 -6.93 28.82 -9.96
C ALA A 117 -5.53 28.42 -9.43
N GLY A 118 -5.17 27.14 -9.50
CA GLY A 118 -3.86 26.64 -9.07
C GLY A 118 -3.59 26.71 -7.57
N LYS A 119 -4.63 26.79 -6.72
CA LYS A 119 -4.49 26.86 -5.26
C LYS A 119 -4.42 25.48 -4.60
N LEU A 120 -5.04 24.47 -5.19
CA LEU A 120 -5.05 23.09 -4.71
C LEU A 120 -3.88 22.31 -5.34
N ARG A 121 -2.68 22.50 -4.76
CA ARG A 121 -1.42 21.92 -5.26
C ARG A 121 -0.86 20.88 -4.29
N TYR A 122 -0.61 19.68 -4.79
CA TYR A 122 -0.17 18.54 -3.98
C TYR A 122 1.15 17.96 -4.52
N PRO A 123 2.23 17.91 -3.73
CA PRO A 123 3.53 17.39 -4.16
C PRO A 123 3.57 15.85 -4.11
N LEU A 124 2.80 15.21 -5.00
CA LEU A 124 2.66 13.75 -5.07
C LEU A 124 3.84 13.14 -5.81
N SER A 125 4.20 11.89 -5.47
CA SER A 125 5.44 11.28 -5.98
C SER A 125 5.24 10.58 -7.31
N HIS A 126 4.28 9.67 -7.42
CA HIS A 126 4.03 8.87 -8.63
C HIS A 126 2.54 8.61 -8.85
N ARG A 127 2.22 8.25 -10.09
CA ARG A 127 1.05 7.43 -10.42
C ARG A 127 1.43 5.96 -10.38
N GLY A 128 0.48 5.08 -10.08
CA GLY A 128 0.71 3.64 -10.05
C GLY A 128 1.15 3.05 -11.39
N TRP A 129 0.65 3.63 -12.48
CA TRP A 129 1.02 3.33 -13.88
C TRP A 129 0.56 4.46 -14.78
N ASP A 130 0.88 4.40 -16.08
CA ASP A 130 0.36 5.34 -17.06
C ASP A 130 -1.12 5.05 -17.37
N GLY A 131 -2.00 6.01 -17.11
CA GLY A 131 -3.44 5.84 -17.31
C GLY A 131 -4.30 6.87 -16.60
N LYS A 132 -5.62 6.72 -16.76
CA LYS A 132 -6.64 7.51 -16.06
C LYS A 132 -7.16 6.76 -14.84
N ASP A 133 -7.58 7.52 -13.82
CA ASP A 133 -8.21 7.01 -12.59
C ASP A 133 -7.33 5.98 -11.86
N VAL A 134 -6.00 6.15 -11.98
CA VAL A 134 -4.98 5.27 -11.42
C VAL A 134 -4.55 5.74 -10.04
N PRO A 135 -4.19 4.84 -9.11
CA PRO A 135 -3.87 5.22 -7.75
C PRO A 135 -2.63 6.12 -7.71
N VAL A 136 -2.58 7.00 -6.69
CA VAL A 136 -1.37 7.75 -6.37
C VAL A 136 -0.47 6.92 -5.47
N ILE A 137 0.84 6.97 -5.72
CA ILE A 137 1.85 6.47 -4.78
C ILE A 137 2.63 7.68 -4.28
N HIS A 138 2.53 7.96 -2.98
CA HIS A 138 3.25 9.05 -2.34
C HIS A 138 4.29 8.50 -1.36
N THR A 139 5.53 8.94 -1.55
CA THR A 139 6.68 8.52 -0.75
C THR A 139 7.25 9.72 -0.01
N VAL A 140 7.45 9.57 1.29
CA VAL A 140 8.18 10.51 2.15
C VAL A 140 9.49 9.88 2.62
N THR A 141 10.35 10.65 3.28
CA THR A 141 11.59 10.11 3.85
C THR A 141 11.30 9.12 4.98
N PRO A 142 12.16 8.12 5.23
CA PRO A 142 12.00 7.17 6.34
C PRO A 142 11.85 7.83 7.71
N SER A 143 12.52 8.96 7.93
CA SER A 143 12.44 9.76 9.15
C SER A 143 11.13 10.55 9.32
N GLN A 144 10.31 10.67 8.27
CA GLN A 144 9.04 11.38 8.35
C GLN A 144 7.94 10.44 8.86
N ASP A 145 7.40 10.77 10.04
CA ASP A 145 6.16 10.19 10.55
C ASP A 145 4.98 10.55 9.63
N MET A 146 4.18 9.56 9.23
CA MET A 146 3.04 9.73 8.34
C MET A 146 1.90 10.55 8.97
N ASP A 147 1.82 10.61 10.30
CA ASP A 147 0.85 11.43 11.04
C ASP A 147 1.48 12.70 11.64
N GLY A 148 2.80 12.79 11.65
CA GLY A 148 3.55 13.97 12.05
C GLY A 148 3.51 15.07 10.99
N ARG A 149 3.52 16.34 11.41
CA ARG A 149 3.52 17.48 10.46
C ARG A 149 4.81 17.50 9.65
N MET A 150 4.70 17.76 8.36
CA MET A 150 5.87 18.03 7.52
C MET A 150 6.48 19.39 7.91
N ALA A 151 7.79 19.44 8.10
CA ALA A 151 8.49 20.61 8.65
C ALA A 151 8.49 21.84 7.72
N ALA A 152 8.18 21.67 6.43
CA ALA A 152 8.31 22.72 5.42
C ALA A 152 6.96 23.23 4.91
N GLY A 153 6.76 24.56 4.91
CA GLY A 153 5.70 25.24 4.15
C GLY A 153 4.56 25.84 4.99
N ARG A 154 3.50 26.27 4.29
CA ARG A 154 2.21 26.70 4.86
C ARG A 154 1.09 25.95 4.15
N GLY A 155 -0.08 25.86 4.76
CA GLY A 155 -1.25 25.21 4.16
C GLY A 155 -1.05 23.70 4.00
N ILE A 156 -1.42 23.14 2.85
CA ILE A 156 -1.45 21.69 2.62
C ILE A 156 -0.07 21.03 2.74
N LYS A 157 1.01 21.75 2.39
CA LYS A 157 2.39 21.25 2.44
C LYS A 157 2.95 21.13 3.87
N ALA A 158 2.30 21.76 4.86
CA ALA A 158 2.65 21.71 6.28
C ALA A 158 1.77 20.73 7.09
N LYS A 159 0.84 20.03 6.43
CA LYS A 159 0.06 18.96 7.06
C LYS A 159 0.92 17.71 7.24
N SER A 160 0.39 16.72 7.94
CA SER A 160 0.99 15.39 7.90
C SER A 160 0.88 14.79 6.50
N PRO A 161 1.78 13.87 6.10
CA PRO A 161 1.66 13.16 4.83
C PRO A 161 0.29 12.50 4.64
N HIS A 162 -0.27 11.90 5.70
CA HIS A 162 -1.62 11.34 5.67
C HIS A 162 -2.69 12.41 5.40
N ASP A 163 -2.70 13.50 6.16
CA ASP A 163 -3.76 14.52 6.03
C ASP A 163 -3.66 15.30 4.71
N MET A 164 -2.45 15.44 4.16
CA MET A 164 -2.23 16.02 2.84
C MET A 164 -2.81 15.14 1.75
N LEU A 165 -2.50 13.83 1.78
CA LEU A 165 -2.98 12.88 0.79
C LEU A 165 -4.49 12.61 0.91
N GLN A 166 -5.04 12.58 2.13
CA GLN A 166 -6.48 12.47 2.33
C GLN A 166 -7.22 13.70 1.78
N ALA A 167 -6.67 14.91 1.97
CA ALA A 167 -7.23 16.13 1.40
C ALA A 167 -7.09 16.20 -0.13
N PHE A 168 -6.14 15.48 -0.73
CA PHE A 168 -6.07 15.28 -2.17
C PHE A 168 -7.18 14.36 -2.65
N LEU A 169 -7.30 13.16 -2.06
CA LEU A 169 -8.32 12.17 -2.42
C LEU A 169 -9.73 12.73 -2.28
N ASN A 170 -10.02 13.44 -1.18
CA ASN A 170 -11.35 14.03 -0.95
C ASN A 170 -11.67 15.21 -1.89
N ALA A 171 -10.66 15.80 -2.55
CA ALA A 171 -10.84 16.91 -3.48
C ALA A 171 -10.85 16.46 -4.96
N SER A 172 -10.33 15.27 -5.27
CA SER A 172 -10.26 14.75 -6.63
C SER A 172 -11.40 13.76 -6.90
N PRO A 173 -12.28 14.02 -7.89
CA PRO A 173 -13.33 13.08 -8.26
C PRO A 173 -12.81 11.82 -8.98
N ALA A 174 -11.58 11.88 -9.52
CA ALA A 174 -10.97 10.79 -10.31
C ALA A 174 -10.09 9.86 -9.45
N ASP A 175 -9.62 10.34 -8.30
CA ASP A 175 -8.62 9.64 -7.49
C ASP A 175 -9.25 9.03 -6.24
N LEU A 176 -9.62 7.75 -6.33
CA LEU A 176 -10.27 7.05 -5.21
C LEU A 176 -9.29 6.42 -4.22
N TRP A 177 -8.08 6.07 -4.67
CA TRP A 177 -7.13 5.32 -3.87
C TRP A 177 -5.73 5.91 -3.92
N ALA A 178 -5.00 5.78 -2.82
CA ALA A 178 -3.58 6.06 -2.78
C ALA A 178 -2.82 5.10 -1.85
N VAL A 179 -1.54 4.93 -2.16
CA VAL A 179 -0.55 4.30 -1.30
C VAL A 179 0.35 5.38 -0.73
N LEU A 180 0.42 5.49 0.60
CA LEU A 180 1.37 6.33 1.31
C LEU A 180 2.44 5.46 1.95
N THR A 181 3.71 5.83 1.83
CA THR A 181 4.78 5.08 2.49
C THR A 181 5.99 5.94 2.81
N ASN A 182 6.68 5.59 3.90
CA ASN A 182 8.01 6.09 4.23
C ASN A 182 9.10 5.00 4.09
N GLY A 183 8.76 3.83 3.53
CA GLY A 183 9.67 2.67 3.42
C GLY A 183 9.65 1.72 4.63
N ILE A 184 9.28 2.21 5.81
CA ILE A 184 9.13 1.40 7.04
C ILE A 184 7.67 0.96 7.20
N GLN A 185 6.73 1.85 6.88
CA GLN A 185 5.30 1.60 6.90
C GLN A 185 4.70 1.90 5.53
N LEU A 186 3.67 1.14 5.16
CA LEU A 186 2.87 1.35 3.96
C LEU A 186 1.40 1.45 4.36
N ARG A 187 0.73 2.49 3.90
CA ARG A 187 -0.67 2.78 4.24
C ARG A 187 -1.51 2.86 2.95
N LEU A 188 -2.53 2.02 2.86
CA LEU A 188 -3.59 2.13 1.86
C LEU A 188 -4.63 3.14 2.34
N LEU A 189 -4.90 4.13 1.49
CA LEU A 189 -5.89 5.18 1.70
C LEU A 189 -6.95 5.12 0.61
N ARG A 190 -8.17 5.50 0.99
CA ARG A 190 -9.30 5.71 0.09
C ARG A 190 -9.88 7.11 0.28
N ASP A 191 -10.60 7.62 -0.71
CA ASP A 191 -11.52 8.74 -0.50
C ASP A 191 -12.38 8.49 0.75
N TYR A 192 -12.27 9.38 1.74
CA TYR A 192 -12.80 9.14 3.08
C TYR A 192 -13.21 10.46 3.72
N HIS A 193 -14.52 10.70 3.76
CA HIS A 193 -15.11 11.98 4.14
C HIS A 193 -15.46 12.10 5.63
N HIS A 194 -15.02 11.16 6.48
CA HIS A 194 -15.25 11.28 7.92
C HIS A 194 -14.34 12.33 8.55
N THR A 195 -14.93 13.21 9.36
CA THR A 195 -14.24 14.37 9.94
C THR A 195 -13.28 14.02 11.08
N PHE A 196 -13.53 12.91 11.80
CA PHE A 196 -12.86 12.64 13.09
C PHE A 196 -11.99 11.38 13.12
N THR A 197 -12.12 10.49 12.15
CA THR A 197 -11.38 9.22 12.12
C THR A 197 -10.57 9.16 10.84
N LYS A 198 -9.32 8.72 10.92
CA LYS A 198 -8.49 8.46 9.74
C LYS A 198 -8.86 7.08 9.19
N GLY A 199 -9.25 6.99 7.93
CA GLY A 199 -9.53 5.72 7.26
C GLY A 199 -8.25 5.18 6.63
N TYR A 200 -7.77 4.01 7.07
CA TYR A 200 -6.62 3.36 6.43
C TYR A 200 -6.49 1.87 6.77
N VAL A 201 -5.71 1.18 5.93
CA VAL A 201 -5.03 -0.07 6.30
C VAL A 201 -3.54 0.19 6.26
N GLN A 202 -2.83 -0.11 7.33
CA GLN A 202 -1.39 0.10 7.46
C GLN A 202 -0.67 -1.22 7.67
N PHE A 203 0.39 -1.42 6.92
CA PHE A 203 1.34 -2.52 7.02
C PHE A 203 2.64 -1.96 7.61
N ASP A 204 3.10 -2.57 8.70
CA ASP A 204 4.44 -2.32 9.25
C ASP A 204 5.44 -3.21 8.50
N LEU A 205 6.03 -2.66 7.43
CA LEU A 205 6.91 -3.43 6.55
C LEU A 205 8.13 -3.94 7.32
N GLU A 206 8.72 -3.10 8.16
CA GLU A 206 9.85 -3.48 9.00
C GLU A 206 9.51 -4.72 9.83
N SER A 207 8.42 -4.70 10.59
CA SER A 207 8.03 -5.84 11.42
C SER A 207 7.70 -7.08 10.59
N ILE A 208 7.03 -6.93 9.44
CA ILE A 208 6.71 -8.05 8.53
C ILE A 208 7.98 -8.76 8.06
N PHE A 209 8.98 -8.01 7.59
CA PHE A 209 10.21 -8.59 7.05
C PHE A 209 11.17 -9.05 8.17
N GLU A 210 11.35 -8.28 9.24
CA GLU A 210 12.22 -8.64 10.38
C GLU A 210 11.77 -9.91 11.09
N THR A 211 10.46 -10.08 11.29
CA THR A 211 9.90 -11.28 11.93
C THR A 211 9.62 -12.41 10.94
N ARG A 212 9.90 -12.19 9.64
CA ARG A 212 9.61 -13.13 8.54
C ARG A 212 8.15 -13.59 8.52
N ASN A 213 7.22 -12.67 8.78
CA ASN A 213 5.80 -12.97 8.89
C ASN A 213 5.15 -13.07 7.50
N TYR A 214 5.26 -14.26 6.91
CA TYR A 214 4.73 -14.54 5.56
C TYR A 214 3.21 -14.39 5.45
N GLY A 215 2.46 -14.61 6.54
CA GLY A 215 1.01 -14.42 6.55
C GLY A 215 0.61 -12.95 6.33
N ASP A 216 1.29 -12.02 7.01
CA ASP A 216 1.09 -10.59 6.80
C ASP A 216 1.60 -10.12 5.43
N PHE A 217 2.71 -10.67 4.94
CA PHE A 217 3.16 -10.39 3.57
C PHE A 217 2.15 -10.86 2.53
N ARG A 218 1.58 -12.06 2.69
CA ARG A 218 0.51 -12.56 1.80
C ARG A 218 -0.68 -11.60 1.79
N ALA A 219 -1.09 -11.09 2.96
CA ALA A 219 -2.15 -10.09 3.04
C ALA A 219 -1.75 -8.76 2.37
N LEU A 220 -0.52 -8.29 2.56
CA LEU A 220 0.04 -7.13 1.86
C LEU A 220 -0.04 -7.32 0.35
N TYR A 221 0.46 -8.43 -0.18
CA TYR A 221 0.41 -8.73 -1.60
C TYR A 221 -1.03 -8.70 -2.11
N ARG A 222 -1.94 -9.42 -1.45
CA ARG A 222 -3.34 -9.52 -1.87
C ARG A 222 -4.09 -8.18 -1.82
N LEU A 223 -3.78 -7.29 -0.88
CA LEU A 223 -4.48 -6.02 -0.67
C LEU A 223 -3.84 -4.84 -1.40
N CYS A 224 -2.53 -4.91 -1.66
CA CYS A 224 -1.78 -3.84 -2.31
C CYS A 224 -1.47 -4.10 -3.77
N HIS A 225 -1.77 -5.28 -4.33
CA HIS A 225 -1.55 -5.57 -5.76
C HIS A 225 -2.23 -4.54 -6.68
N ALA A 226 -1.60 -4.18 -7.81
CA ALA A 226 -2.12 -3.21 -8.77
C ALA A 226 -3.56 -3.52 -9.23
N SER A 227 -3.91 -4.80 -9.34
CA SER A 227 -5.26 -5.26 -9.71
C SER A 227 -6.37 -4.82 -8.75
N ARG A 228 -6.05 -4.38 -7.52
CA ARG A 228 -7.01 -3.81 -6.57
C ARG A 228 -7.47 -2.40 -6.94
N PHE A 229 -6.73 -1.74 -7.81
CA PHE A 229 -6.96 -0.34 -8.19
C PHE A 229 -7.38 -0.18 -9.65
N ILE A 230 -7.65 -1.28 -10.35
CA ILE A 230 -8.24 -1.22 -11.70
C ILE A 230 -9.71 -0.79 -11.57
N PRO A 231 -10.13 0.29 -12.23
CA PRO A 231 -11.54 0.67 -12.27
C PRO A 231 -12.35 -0.49 -12.86
N PHE A 232 -13.40 -0.94 -12.17
CA PHE A 232 -14.36 -1.84 -12.80
C PHE A 232 -14.99 -1.08 -13.98
N PRO A 233 -15.05 -1.69 -15.19
CA PRO A 233 -15.80 -1.07 -16.27
C PRO A 233 -17.23 -0.82 -15.78
N PRO A 234 -17.82 0.36 -16.07
CA PRO A 234 -19.18 0.66 -15.67
C PRO A 234 -20.13 -0.42 -16.23
N GLY A 235 -20.70 -1.26 -15.36
CA GLY A 235 -21.65 -2.31 -15.72
C GLY A 235 -21.37 -3.74 -15.21
N GLY A 236 -20.28 -4.01 -14.51
CA GLY A 236 -19.99 -5.35 -13.96
C GLY A 236 -20.33 -5.49 -12.47
N GLY A 237 -21.36 -6.27 -12.14
CA GLY A 237 -21.70 -6.71 -10.76
C GLY A 237 -20.92 -7.93 -10.27
#